data_AF-A0A4R3JCY2-F1
#
_entry.id   AF-A0A4R3JCY2-F1
#
_cell.length_a   1.000
_cell.length_b   1.000
_cell.length_c   1.000
_cell.angle_alpha   90.00
_cell.angle_beta   90.00
_cell.angle_gamma   90.00
#
_symmetry.space_group_name_H-M   'P 1'
#
loop_
_entity.id
_entity.type
_entity.pdbx_description
1 polymer ?
#
loop_
_entity_poly.entity_id
_entity_poly.type
_entity_poly.pdbx_seq_one_letter_code
_entity_poly.pdbx_strand_id
1 'polypeptide(L)'
;MSPSNTPQDQNKESALLKAELSGLFQYIQRVRKEIAHISRPADEDHHFETMSEQLDAVIRATDEASDTIMSCAEKNEELANACKQLVSDPTALKVLAQISENHMKIIEACSFQDLTSQRVTKVARSITYVEDRVGALAELWGKNEIDKVKVVGVEKTEDEKLLHGPQDPERAISQAEIDALFD
;
A
#
# COMPACT_ATOMS: atom_id res chain seq x y z
N MET A 1 8.81 39.48 50.67
CA MET A 1 8.26 40.47 49.72
C MET A 1 8.12 39.77 48.39
N SER A 2 6.92 39.28 48.08
CA SER A 2 6.63 38.71 46.76
C SER A 2 6.61 39.85 45.75
N PRO A 3 7.24 39.71 44.56
CA PRO A 3 7.15 40.73 43.54
C PRO A 3 5.69 40.78 43.07
N SER A 4 5.00 41.87 43.39
CA SER A 4 3.65 42.13 42.89
C SER A 4 3.74 42.38 41.38
N ASN A 5 3.23 41.45 40.58
CA ASN A 5 3.08 41.63 39.13
C ASN A 5 2.31 42.93 38.86
N THR A 6 2.89 43.83 38.06
CA THR A 6 2.20 45.06 37.67
C THR A 6 1.06 44.74 36.68
N PRO A 7 -0.01 45.55 36.62
CA PRO A 7 -1.13 45.33 35.69
C PRO A 7 -0.71 45.21 34.22
N GLN A 8 0.42 45.82 33.86
CA GLN A 8 1.01 45.80 32.52
C GLN A 8 1.69 44.45 32.18
N ASP A 9 2.25 43.75 33.18
CA ASP A 9 2.79 42.39 33.02
C ASP A 9 1.67 41.35 32.93
N GLN A 10 0.61 41.49 33.73
CA GLN A 10 -0.58 40.61 33.66
C GLN A 10 -1.30 40.69 32.30
N ASN A 11 -1.35 41.89 31.69
CA ASN A 11 -1.96 42.07 30.36
C ASN A 11 -1.11 41.44 29.24
N LYS A 12 0.22 41.51 29.34
CA LYS A 12 1.15 40.84 28.41
C LYS A 12 1.05 39.32 28.53
N GLU A 13 1.02 38.79 29.74
CA GLU A 13 0.87 37.36 30.02
C GLU A 13 -0.48 36.83 29.50
N SER A 14 -1.57 37.57 29.71
CA SER A 14 -2.88 37.25 29.13
C SER A 14 -2.89 37.29 27.60
N ALA A 15 -2.18 38.25 26.99
CA ALA A 15 -2.07 38.34 25.54
C ALA A 15 -1.26 37.18 24.93
N LEU A 16 -0.18 36.77 25.60
CA LEU A 16 0.62 35.60 25.23
C LEU A 16 -0.21 34.31 25.32
N LEU A 17 -0.92 34.09 26.43
CA LEU A 17 -1.83 32.96 26.60
C LEU A 17 -2.92 32.92 25.53
N LYS A 18 -3.50 34.06 25.16
CA LYS A 18 -4.48 34.16 24.07
C LYS A 18 -3.87 33.81 22.71
N ALA A 19 -2.64 34.26 22.45
CA ALA A 19 -1.93 33.94 21.21
C ALA A 19 -1.61 32.44 21.12
N GLU A 20 -1.15 31.83 22.22
CA GLU A 20 -0.91 30.38 22.30
C GLU A 20 -2.19 29.58 22.11
N LEU A 21 -3.29 29.97 22.77
CA LEU A 21 -4.59 29.30 22.62
C LEU A 21 -5.13 29.40 21.18
N SER A 22 -4.97 30.57 20.54
CA SER A 22 -5.31 30.76 19.14
C SER A 22 -4.46 29.88 18.22
N GLY A 23 -3.16 29.75 18.51
CA GLY A 23 -2.25 28.87 17.78
C GLY A 23 -2.67 27.39 17.91
N LEU A 24 -2.99 26.95 19.12
CA LEU A 24 -3.47 25.59 19.39
C LEU A 24 -4.79 25.32 18.65
N PHE A 25 -5.72 26.27 18.64
CA PHE A 25 -6.97 26.15 17.89
C PHE A 25 -6.72 26.00 16.38
N GLN A 26 -5.85 26.83 15.79
CA GLN A 26 -5.49 26.73 14.38
C GLN A 26 -4.84 25.38 14.05
N TYR A 27 -4.00 24.86 14.95
CA TYR A 27 -3.39 23.56 14.80
C TYR A 27 -4.44 22.43 14.81
N ILE A 28 -5.37 22.45 15.78
CA ILE A 28 -6.49 21.48 15.83
C ILE A 28 -7.33 21.53 14.56
N GLN A 29 -7.61 22.71 14.02
CA GLN A 29 -8.35 22.86 12.75
C GLN A 29 -7.60 22.28 11.55
N ARG A 30 -6.26 22.38 11.53
CA ARG A 30 -5.44 21.75 10.48
C ARG A 30 -5.47 20.23 10.59
N VAL A 31 -5.25 19.69 11.79
CA VAL A 31 -5.30 18.23 12.05
C VAL A 31 -6.67 17.66 11.71
N ARG A 32 -7.76 18.38 12.01
CA ARG A 32 -9.12 17.99 11.61
C ARG A 32 -9.29 17.86 10.11
N LYS A 33 -8.70 18.76 9.32
CA LYS A 33 -8.72 18.67 7.85
C LYS A 33 -7.93 17.46 7.36
N GLU A 34 -6.75 17.22 7.91
CA GLU A 34 -5.91 16.07 7.53
C GLU A 34 -6.60 14.74 7.85
N ILE A 35 -7.25 14.62 9.01
CA ILE A 35 -8.05 13.44 9.36
C ILE A 35 -9.25 13.29 8.42
N ALA A 36 -9.96 14.37 8.09
CA ALA A 36 -11.05 14.32 7.10
C ALA A 36 -10.58 13.89 5.70
N HIS A 37 -9.34 14.22 5.32
CA HIS A 37 -8.72 13.76 4.08
C HIS A 37 -8.44 12.25 4.11
N ILE A 38 -7.95 11.72 5.23
CA ILE A 38 -7.59 10.30 5.37
C ILE A 38 -8.82 9.40 5.58
N SER A 39 -9.79 9.86 6.37
CA SER A 39 -10.98 9.07 6.73
C SER A 39 -12.05 9.01 5.63
N ARG A 40 -11.92 9.80 4.56
CA ARG A 40 -12.84 9.69 3.43
C ARG A 40 -12.47 8.45 2.60
N PRO A 41 -13.43 7.58 2.28
CA PRO A 41 -13.17 6.47 1.37
C PRO A 41 -12.66 7.04 0.04
N ALA A 42 -11.64 6.39 -0.54
CA ALA A 42 -11.23 6.66 -1.91
C ALA A 42 -12.43 6.44 -2.85
N ASP A 43 -12.46 7.16 -3.97
CA ASP A 43 -13.56 7.19 -4.96
C ASP A 43 -14.27 5.84 -5.18
N GLU A 44 -15.55 5.90 -5.58
CA GLU A 44 -16.47 4.76 -5.83
C GLU A 44 -15.89 3.61 -6.68
N ASP A 45 -14.79 3.85 -7.41
CA ASP A 45 -14.11 2.87 -8.26
C ASP A 45 -13.19 1.89 -7.50
N HIS A 46 -12.85 2.12 -6.22
CA HIS A 46 -11.94 1.24 -5.47
C HIS A 46 -12.66 0.67 -4.23
N HIS A 47 -13.19 -0.55 -4.36
CA HIS A 47 -14.06 -1.22 -3.38
C HIS A 47 -13.36 -1.79 -2.13
N PHE A 48 -12.17 -1.31 -1.78
CA PHE A 48 -11.54 -1.68 -0.51
C PHE A 48 -12.00 -0.70 0.59
N GLU A 49 -12.38 -1.22 1.76
CA GLU A 49 -12.91 -0.39 2.84
C GLU A 49 -11.81 0.45 3.50
N THR A 50 -10.55 -0.03 3.43
CA THR A 50 -9.38 0.59 4.06
C THR A 50 -8.15 0.59 3.16
N MET A 51 -7.22 1.51 3.44
CA MET A 51 -5.90 1.52 2.76
C MET A 51 -5.07 0.28 3.15
N SER A 52 -5.27 -0.23 4.38
CA SER A 52 -4.65 -1.47 4.84
C SER A 52 -5.07 -2.67 3.98
N GLU A 53 -6.35 -2.81 3.68
CA GLU A 53 -6.87 -3.92 2.85
C GLU A 53 -6.32 -3.87 1.42
N GLN A 54 -6.22 -2.68 0.82
CA GLN A 54 -5.59 -2.52 -0.50
C GLN A 54 -4.14 -3.01 -0.49
N LEU A 55 -3.38 -2.63 0.53
CA LEU A 55 -1.98 -2.98 0.64
C LEU A 55 -1.80 -4.49 0.89
N ASP A 56 -2.65 -5.10 1.72
CA ASP A 56 -2.64 -6.55 1.95
C ASP A 56 -2.99 -7.32 0.66
N ALA A 57 -3.95 -6.84 -0.14
CA ALA A 57 -4.27 -7.42 -1.44
C ALA A 57 -3.07 -7.36 -2.41
N VAL A 58 -2.34 -6.23 -2.44
CA VAL A 58 -1.13 -6.09 -3.25
C VAL A 58 -0.03 -7.07 -2.80
N ILE A 59 0.22 -7.19 -1.49
CA ILE A 59 1.22 -8.13 -0.95
C ILE A 59 0.86 -9.55 -1.38
N ARG A 60 -0.40 -9.96 -1.16
CA ARG A 60 -0.88 -11.30 -1.51
C ARG A 60 -0.77 -11.58 -3.01
N ALA A 61 -1.22 -10.67 -3.87
CA ALA A 61 -1.12 -10.84 -5.31
C ALA A 61 0.34 -10.95 -5.78
N THR A 62 1.26 -10.23 -5.15
CA THR A 62 2.69 -10.28 -5.45
C THR A 62 3.33 -11.60 -5.00
N ASP A 63 2.93 -12.10 -3.82
CA ASP A 63 3.38 -13.40 -3.31
C ASP A 63 2.89 -14.55 -4.19
N GLU A 64 1.59 -14.56 -4.56
CA GLU A 64 1.01 -15.57 -5.46
C GLU A 64 1.67 -15.57 -6.85
N ALA A 65 1.99 -14.39 -7.39
CA ALA A 65 2.72 -14.27 -8.64
C ALA A 65 4.15 -14.83 -8.54
N SER A 66 4.85 -14.56 -7.43
CA SER A 66 6.20 -15.07 -7.18
C SER A 66 6.23 -16.60 -7.07
N ASP A 67 5.30 -17.17 -6.31
CA ASP A 67 5.12 -18.63 -6.19
C ASP A 67 4.86 -19.28 -7.56
N THR A 68 4.03 -18.64 -8.38
CA THR A 68 3.74 -19.10 -9.74
C THR A 68 5.00 -19.09 -10.61
N ILE A 69 5.79 -18.01 -10.57
CA ILE A 69 7.05 -17.89 -11.31
C ILE A 69 8.03 -18.98 -10.89
N MET A 70 8.16 -19.21 -9.57
CA MET A 70 9.06 -20.23 -9.02
C MET A 70 8.64 -21.64 -9.45
N SER A 71 7.34 -21.96 -9.36
CA SER A 71 6.81 -23.25 -9.83
C SER A 71 7.03 -23.48 -11.33
N CYS A 72 6.87 -22.44 -12.15
CA CYS A 72 7.16 -22.52 -13.58
C CYS A 72 8.66 -22.76 -13.85
N ALA A 73 9.56 -22.10 -13.12
CA ALA A 73 10.99 -22.30 -13.25
C ALA A 73 11.41 -23.72 -12.88
N GLU A 74 10.85 -24.28 -11.79
CA GLU A 74 11.10 -25.66 -11.37
C GLU A 74 10.62 -26.68 -12.41
N LYS A 75 9.39 -26.53 -12.92
CA LYS A 75 8.85 -27.42 -13.98
C LYS A 75 9.68 -27.34 -15.26
N ASN A 76 10.14 -26.15 -15.64
CA ASN A 76 11.01 -25.98 -16.80
C ASN A 76 12.37 -26.65 -16.58
N GLU A 77 12.90 -26.63 -15.36
CA GLU A 77 14.14 -27.32 -15.01
C GLU A 77 14.00 -28.84 -15.08
N GLU A 78 12.87 -29.40 -14.65
CA GLU A 78 12.57 -30.83 -14.81
C GLU A 78 12.56 -31.23 -16.29
N LEU A 79 11.90 -30.42 -17.14
CA LEU A 79 11.87 -30.64 -18.60
C LEU A 79 13.27 -30.51 -19.22
N ALA A 80 14.06 -29.51 -18.80
CA ALA A 80 15.43 -29.36 -19.27
C ALA A 80 16.30 -30.57 -18.90
N ASN A 81 16.13 -31.12 -17.70
CA ASN A 81 16.83 -32.32 -17.25
C ASN A 81 16.37 -33.58 -17.99
N ALA A 82 15.08 -33.71 -18.32
CA ALA A 82 14.61 -34.77 -19.21
C ALA A 82 15.24 -34.66 -20.60
N CYS A 83 15.31 -33.45 -21.18
CA CYS A 83 15.99 -33.21 -22.46
C CYS A 83 17.47 -33.60 -22.44
N LYS A 84 18.19 -33.36 -21.34
CA LYS A 84 19.61 -33.78 -21.21
C LYS A 84 19.78 -35.30 -21.36
N GLN A 85 18.78 -36.10 -21.00
CA GLN A 85 18.84 -37.57 -21.15
C GLN A 85 18.57 -38.04 -22.59
N LEU A 86 17.93 -37.20 -23.40
CA LEU A 86 17.52 -37.53 -24.77
C LEU A 86 18.52 -37.04 -25.82
N VAL A 87 19.45 -36.15 -25.45
CA VAL A 87 20.35 -35.48 -26.40
C VAL A 87 21.80 -35.80 -26.05
N SER A 88 22.62 -36.13 -27.06
CA SER A 88 24.05 -36.38 -26.91
C SER A 88 24.94 -35.30 -27.55
N ASP A 89 24.33 -34.34 -28.26
CA ASP A 89 25.06 -33.24 -28.88
C ASP A 89 25.69 -32.31 -27.81
N PRO A 90 27.02 -32.09 -27.83
CA PRO A 90 27.69 -31.26 -26.83
C PRO A 90 27.21 -29.81 -26.80
N THR A 91 26.77 -29.27 -27.95
CA THR A 91 26.28 -27.88 -28.02
C THR A 91 24.93 -27.76 -27.32
N ALA A 92 24.01 -28.68 -27.60
CA ALA A 92 22.71 -28.76 -26.94
C ALA A 92 22.85 -28.95 -25.42
N LEU A 93 23.76 -29.82 -24.98
CA LEU A 93 24.04 -30.01 -23.55
C LEU A 93 24.54 -28.74 -22.87
N LYS A 94 25.38 -27.93 -23.55
CA LYS A 94 25.84 -26.65 -23.04
C LYS A 94 24.70 -25.63 -22.92
N VAL A 95 23.80 -25.57 -23.90
CA VAL A 95 22.62 -24.70 -23.85
C VAL A 95 21.70 -25.10 -22.70
N LEU A 96 21.44 -26.40 -22.51
CA LEU A 96 20.64 -26.89 -21.38
C LEU A 96 21.27 -26.57 -20.02
N ALA A 97 22.60 -26.57 -19.91
CA ALA A 97 23.29 -26.14 -18.69
C ALA A 97 23.09 -24.63 -18.42
N GLN A 98 23.10 -23.79 -19.46
CA GLN A 98 22.83 -22.36 -19.30
C GLN A 98 21.37 -22.08 -18.89
N ILE A 99 20.42 -22.87 -19.38
CA ILE A 99 19.02 -22.81 -18.94
C ILE A 99 18.93 -23.11 -17.45
N SER A 100 19.59 -24.17 -16.98
CA SER A 100 19.63 -24.50 -15.54
C SER A 100 20.23 -23.39 -14.68
N GLU A 101 21.30 -22.74 -15.15
CA GLU A 101 21.89 -21.60 -14.45
C GLU A 101 20.91 -20.42 -14.35
N ASN A 102 20.15 -20.15 -15.42
CA ASN A 102 19.14 -19.09 -15.42
C ASN A 102 17.97 -19.42 -14.49
N HIS A 103 17.50 -20.66 -14.42
CA HIS A 103 16.47 -21.06 -13.45
C HIS A 103 16.93 -20.86 -12.01
N MET A 104 18.18 -21.20 -11.68
CA MET A 104 18.71 -20.95 -10.33
C MET A 104 18.70 -19.46 -9.98
N LYS A 105 19.03 -18.58 -10.93
CA LYS A 105 18.94 -17.12 -10.73
C LYS A 105 17.51 -16.64 -10.51
N ILE A 106 16.52 -17.23 -11.19
CA ILE A 106 15.10 -16.92 -10.97
C ILE A 106 14.69 -17.31 -9.56
N ILE A 107 15.01 -18.54 -9.13
CA ILE A 107 14.68 -19.04 -7.78
C ILE A 107 15.35 -18.15 -6.71
N GLU A 108 16.63 -17.81 -6.89
CA GLU A 108 17.34 -16.92 -5.98
C GLU A 108 16.67 -15.54 -5.91
N ALA A 109 16.31 -14.94 -7.05
CA ALA A 109 15.64 -13.65 -7.09
C ALA A 109 14.27 -13.66 -6.40
N CYS A 110 13.45 -14.69 -6.65
CA CYS A 110 12.17 -14.89 -5.98
C CYS A 110 12.36 -15.14 -4.47
N SER A 111 13.43 -15.82 -4.04
CA SER A 111 13.72 -16.02 -2.62
C SER A 111 13.99 -14.70 -1.88
N PHE A 112 14.58 -13.70 -2.55
CA PHE A 112 14.76 -12.36 -1.98
C PHE A 112 13.44 -11.57 -1.86
N GLN A 113 12.43 -11.94 -2.65
CA GLN A 113 11.10 -11.34 -2.57
C GLN A 113 10.40 -11.73 -1.26
N ASP A 114 10.65 -12.91 -0.68
CA ASP A 114 10.15 -13.26 0.67
C ASP A 114 10.59 -12.24 1.73
N LEU A 115 11.88 -11.87 1.75
CA LEU A 115 12.37 -10.83 2.68
C LEU A 115 11.73 -9.47 2.41
N THR A 116 11.41 -9.18 1.15
CA THR A 116 10.71 -7.95 0.77
C THR A 116 9.26 -7.97 1.23
N SER A 117 8.53 -9.06 1.00
CA SER A 117 7.15 -9.27 1.46
C SER A 117 7.05 -9.14 2.98
N GLN A 118 7.98 -9.72 3.73
CA GLN A 118 8.05 -9.56 5.19
C GLN A 118 8.24 -8.09 5.63
N ARG A 119 9.09 -7.33 4.92
CA ARG A 119 9.31 -5.91 5.23
C ARG A 119 8.08 -5.07 4.90
N VAL A 120 7.48 -5.28 3.74
CA VAL A 120 6.27 -4.59 3.30
C VAL A 120 5.12 -4.89 4.26
N THR A 121 4.95 -6.15 4.69
CA THR A 121 3.96 -6.55 5.71
C THR A 121 4.14 -5.78 7.03
N LYS A 122 5.38 -5.54 7.48
CA LYS A 122 5.64 -4.74 8.69
C LYS A 122 5.25 -3.27 8.50
N VAL A 123 5.49 -2.72 7.31
CA VAL A 123 5.05 -1.36 6.96
C VAL A 123 3.53 -1.30 6.90
N ALA A 124 2.87 -2.27 6.29
CA ALA A 124 1.42 -2.38 6.22
C ALA A 124 0.78 -2.34 7.61
N ARG A 125 1.28 -3.14 8.56
CA ARG A 125 0.82 -3.12 9.95
C ARG A 125 0.97 -1.75 10.63
N SER A 126 2.02 -1.01 10.28
CA SER A 126 2.22 0.36 10.80
C SER A 126 1.18 1.32 10.22
N ILE A 127 0.81 1.15 8.95
CA ILE A 127 -0.25 1.92 8.29
C ILE A 127 -1.60 1.59 8.92
N THR A 128 -1.93 0.32 9.13
CA THR A 128 -3.15 -0.11 9.84
C THR A 128 -3.24 0.56 11.22
N TYR A 129 -2.14 0.58 11.98
CA TYR A 129 -2.10 1.23 13.29
C TYR A 129 -2.39 2.74 13.21
N VAL A 130 -1.87 3.43 12.18
CA VAL A 130 -2.16 4.85 11.96
C VAL A 130 -3.62 5.04 11.58
N GLU A 131 -4.15 4.21 10.70
CA GLU A 131 -5.55 4.21 10.25
C GLU A 131 -6.51 4.02 11.44
N ASP A 132 -6.26 3.05 12.32
CA ASP A 132 -7.04 2.83 13.55
C ASP A 132 -7.07 4.08 14.46
N ARG A 133 -5.92 4.76 14.60
CA ARG A 133 -5.82 5.96 15.44
C ARG A 133 -6.53 7.15 14.82
N VAL A 134 -6.41 7.31 13.50
CA VAL A 134 -7.15 8.32 12.74
C VAL A 134 -8.65 8.05 12.85
N GLY A 135 -9.09 6.79 12.71
CA GLY A 135 -10.47 6.36 12.90
C GLY A 135 -11.00 6.70 14.30
N ALA A 136 -10.25 6.36 15.36
CA ALA A 136 -10.64 6.68 16.74
C ALA A 136 -10.74 8.20 17.00
N LEU A 137 -9.84 9.00 16.43
CA LEU A 137 -9.91 10.46 16.50
C LEU A 137 -11.13 10.99 15.73
N ALA A 138 -11.44 10.38 14.59
CA ALA A 138 -12.59 10.75 13.79
C ALA A 138 -13.91 10.46 14.52
N GLU A 139 -14.02 9.30 15.17
CA GLU A 139 -15.18 8.93 16.00
C GLU A 139 -15.38 9.90 17.16
N LEU A 140 -14.31 10.29 17.86
CA LEU A 140 -14.36 11.21 18.99
C LEU A 140 -14.88 12.61 18.61
N TRP A 141 -14.64 13.04 17.37
CA TRP A 141 -15.15 14.31 16.86
C TRP A 141 -16.55 14.22 16.25
N GLY A 142 -17.02 13.01 15.95
CA GLY A 142 -18.30 12.72 15.32
C GLY A 142 -18.24 12.80 13.80
N LYS A 143 -18.59 11.70 13.12
CA LYS A 143 -18.61 11.57 11.64
C LYS A 143 -19.29 12.76 10.94
N ASN A 144 -20.45 13.19 11.46
CA ASN A 144 -21.22 14.31 10.91
C ASN A 144 -20.47 15.65 10.86
N GLU A 145 -19.52 15.89 11.76
CA GLU A 145 -18.72 17.13 11.77
C GLU A 145 -17.52 17.04 10.83
N ILE A 146 -16.99 15.83 10.62
CA ILE A 146 -15.88 15.56 9.71
C ILE A 146 -16.35 15.61 8.25
N ASP A 147 -17.53 15.07 7.96
CA ASP A 147 -18.10 15.08 6.60
C ASP A 147 -18.37 16.50 6.08
N LYS A 148 -18.65 17.44 7.00
CA LYS A 148 -18.83 18.88 6.69
C LYS A 148 -17.53 19.58 6.30
N VAL A 149 -16.37 19.00 6.58
CA VAL A 149 -15.07 19.57 6.19
C VAL A 149 -14.94 19.47 4.67
N LYS A 150 -14.80 20.63 4.00
CA LYS A 150 -14.51 20.67 2.57
C LYS A 150 -13.06 20.22 2.34
N VAL A 151 -12.94 19.03 1.77
CA VAL A 151 -11.71 18.41 1.27
C VAL A 151 -11.64 18.70 -0.23
N VAL A 152 -10.55 19.30 -0.70
CA VAL A 152 -10.32 19.48 -2.14
C VAL A 152 -9.71 18.17 -2.64
N GLY A 153 -10.40 17.47 -3.54
CA GLY A 153 -9.86 16.27 -4.18
C GLY A 153 -8.63 16.61 -5.01
N VAL A 154 -7.64 15.71 -5.02
CA VAL A 154 -6.51 15.81 -5.94
C VAL A 154 -6.97 15.24 -7.28
N GLU A 155 -6.90 16.04 -8.34
CA GLU A 155 -7.28 15.60 -9.68
C GLU A 155 -6.21 14.62 -10.20
N LYS A 156 -6.62 13.37 -10.49
CA LYS A 156 -5.70 12.35 -11.02
C LYS A 156 -5.23 12.74 -12.41
N THR A 157 -3.93 12.59 -12.67
CA THR A 157 -3.34 12.68 -14.01
C THR A 157 -3.84 11.56 -14.91
N GLU A 158 -3.66 11.69 -16.23
CA GLU A 158 -4.06 10.64 -17.19
C GLU A 158 -3.35 9.31 -16.92
N ASP A 159 -2.07 9.34 -16.53
CA ASP A 159 -1.30 8.14 -16.19
C ASP A 159 -1.82 7.47 -14.91
N GLU A 160 -2.18 8.26 -13.89
CA GLU A 160 -2.75 7.74 -12.64
C GLU A 160 -4.13 7.11 -12.84
N LYS A 161 -4.87 7.51 -13.88
CA LYS A 161 -6.15 6.88 -14.25
C LYS A 161 -5.99 5.48 -14.85
N LEU A 162 -4.81 5.17 -15.39
CA LEU A 162 -4.49 3.85 -15.97
C LEU A 162 -3.97 2.85 -14.93
N LEU A 163 -3.58 3.34 -13.75
CA LEU A 163 -3.12 2.50 -12.65
C LEU A 163 -4.33 1.90 -11.95
N HIS A 164 -4.69 0.68 -12.34
CA HIS A 164 -5.65 -0.13 -11.61
C HIS A 164 -4.92 -0.99 -10.57
N GLY A 165 -5.43 -0.99 -9.34
CA GLY A 165 -4.96 -1.90 -8.30
C GLY A 165 -5.32 -3.37 -8.60
N PRO A 166 -4.89 -4.31 -7.75
CA PRO A 166 -5.33 -5.70 -7.83
C PRO A 166 -6.86 -5.77 -7.88
N GLN A 167 -7.40 -6.52 -8.83
CA GLN A 167 -8.85 -6.68 -8.92
C GLN A 167 -9.35 -7.61 -7.82
N ASP A 168 -10.51 -7.28 -7.27
CA ASP A 168 -11.24 -8.14 -6.33
C ASP A 168 -11.58 -9.47 -7.03
N PRO A 169 -11.17 -10.64 -6.47
CA PRO A 169 -11.48 -11.95 -7.04
C PRO A 169 -12.98 -12.18 -7.32
N GLU A 170 -13.88 -11.53 -6.58
CA GLU A 170 -15.33 -11.68 -6.78
C GLU A 170 -15.87 -10.95 -8.02
N ARG A 171 -15.09 -10.00 -8.56
CA ARG A 171 -15.45 -9.20 -9.75
C ARG A 171 -14.39 -9.23 -10.86
N ALA A 172 -13.29 -9.93 -10.64
CA ALA A 172 -12.29 -10.18 -11.66
C ALA A 172 -12.96 -10.88 -12.84
N ILE A 173 -12.74 -10.37 -14.06
CA ILE A 173 -13.16 -11.04 -15.29
C ILE A 173 -12.61 -12.46 -15.24
N SER A 174 -13.51 -13.43 -15.35
CA SER A 174 -13.13 -14.83 -15.30
C SER A 174 -12.32 -15.20 -16.55
N GLN A 175 -11.41 -16.17 -16.44
CA GLN A 175 -10.65 -16.66 -17.60
C GLN A 175 -11.58 -17.09 -18.75
N ALA A 176 -12.75 -17.66 -18.42
CA ALA A 176 -13.76 -18.04 -19.41
C ALA A 176 -14.35 -16.83 -20.17
N GLU A 177 -14.50 -15.68 -19.51
CA GLU A 177 -14.92 -14.43 -20.16
C GLU A 177 -13.79 -13.82 -21.00
N ILE A 178 -12.53 -13.94 -20.57
CA ILE A 178 -11.36 -13.54 -21.38
C ILE A 178 -11.31 -14.38 -22.66
N ASP A 179 -11.45 -15.69 -22.54
CA ASP A 179 -11.39 -16.61 -23.69
C ASP A 179 -12.52 -16.29 -24.70
N ALA A 180 -13.72 -15.95 -24.21
CA ALA A 180 -14.86 -15.54 -25.04
C ALA A 180 -14.68 -14.19 -25.79
N LEU A 181 -13.68 -13.38 -25.43
CA LEU A 181 -13.33 -12.15 -26.14
C LEU A 181 -12.42 -12.39 -27.37
N PHE A 182 -11.77 -13.56 -27.44
CA PHE A 182 -10.82 -13.92 -28.49
C PHE A 182 -11.31 -15.05 -29.42
N ASP A 183 -12.49 -15.63 -29.15
CA ASP A 183 -13.23 -16.57 -30.01
C ASP A 183 -14.29 -15.85 -30.88
#